data_AF-A0A0C3LGL5-F1
#
_entry.id   AF-A0A0C3LGL5-F1
#
_cell.length_a   1.000
_cell.length_b   1.000
_cell.length_c   1.000
_cell.angle_alpha   90.00
_cell.angle_beta   90.00
_cell.angle_gamma   90.00
#
_symmetry.space_group_name_H-M   'P 1'
#
loop_
_entity.id
_entity.type
_entity.pdbx_description
1 polymer ?
#
loop_
_entity_poly.entity_id
_entity_poly.type
_entity_poly.pdbx_seq_one_letter_code
_entity_poly.pdbx_strand_id
1 'polypeptide(L)'
;MITSNTPSTSESLFGQVSGPPSFGRYISRRLSIFKRISSSFSKTTSETDSFSHIIIGSLSYDGTTALPRLRGTKYDCCLMLKRSGYLHGDTSGGITLLNDFPVSFEDANGVEKVVPKADTSPKAIESAIRKTILKATAGSRVLFYFGGHGEEMQKHRFSLSAENPPQVIIVGNGERVSGSKLRSWLITGANPGVSVTAVFDACSSAGILGLSYQYEYCSKGIQIEKSPIKRRQ
;
A
#
# COMPACT_ATOMS: atom_id res chain seq x y z
N MET A 1 11.23 70.17 -17.77
CA MET A 1 10.88 69.30 -18.92
C MET A 1 10.28 68.02 -18.37
N ILE A 2 8.97 67.91 -18.51
CA ILE A 2 8.15 66.74 -18.21
C ILE A 2 8.00 66.00 -19.53
N THR A 3 8.27 64.69 -19.56
CA THR A 3 7.54 63.75 -20.43
C THR A 3 7.49 62.39 -19.76
N SER A 4 6.27 62.06 -19.32
CA SER A 4 5.74 60.73 -19.11
C SER A 4 5.83 59.86 -20.37
N ASN A 5 5.89 58.53 -20.21
CA ASN A 5 4.99 57.59 -20.90
C ASN A 5 5.10 56.17 -20.32
N THR A 6 3.92 55.61 -20.04
CA THR A 6 3.65 54.21 -19.68
C THR A 6 3.36 53.37 -20.95
N PRO A 7 2.86 52.11 -20.90
CA PRO A 7 3.61 50.91 -21.25
C PRO A 7 3.08 50.20 -22.51
N SER A 8 3.85 49.28 -23.10
CA SER A 8 3.36 48.38 -24.16
C SER A 8 3.81 46.93 -23.94
N THR A 9 2.81 46.10 -23.68
CA THR A 9 2.77 44.64 -23.83
C THR A 9 3.09 44.18 -25.25
N SER A 10 3.89 43.11 -25.38
CA SER A 10 3.71 42.10 -26.44
C SER A 10 4.57 40.86 -26.20
N GLU A 11 3.89 39.71 -26.33
CA GLU A 11 4.36 38.46 -26.95
C GLU A 11 5.29 37.50 -26.18
N SER A 12 4.61 36.55 -25.55
CA SER A 12 4.85 35.10 -25.56
C SER A 12 6.02 34.55 -26.39
N LEU A 13 6.91 33.86 -25.68
CA LEU A 13 7.70 32.75 -26.24
C LEU A 13 7.37 31.48 -25.45
N PHE A 14 6.40 30.74 -25.98
CA PHE A 14 6.12 29.36 -25.60
C PHE A 14 7.26 28.47 -26.12
N GLY A 15 8.11 27.99 -25.22
CA GLY A 15 8.94 26.81 -25.48
C GLY A 15 8.10 25.55 -25.24
N GLN A 16 7.58 24.95 -26.32
CA GLN A 16 7.03 23.61 -26.31
C GLN A 16 8.16 22.60 -26.06
N VAL A 17 8.10 21.87 -24.95
CA VAL A 17 8.71 20.54 -24.84
C VAL A 17 7.60 19.55 -24.56
N SER A 18 7.16 18.89 -25.62
CA SER A 18 6.27 17.75 -25.60
C SER A 18 6.99 16.54 -24.99
N GLY A 19 6.76 16.29 -23.70
CA GLY A 19 7.02 15.01 -23.06
C GLY A 19 5.69 14.30 -22.80
N PRO A 20 5.55 13.00 -23.09
CA PRO A 20 4.29 12.29 -22.87
C PRO A 20 3.98 12.23 -21.36
N PRO A 21 2.70 12.24 -20.95
CA PRO A 21 2.33 12.04 -19.57
C PRO A 21 2.77 10.64 -19.13
N SER A 22 3.64 10.58 -18.13
CA SER A 22 3.98 9.35 -17.41
C SER A 22 2.75 8.90 -16.62
N PHE A 23 1.87 8.15 -17.30
CA PHE A 23 0.79 7.40 -16.69
C PHE A 23 1.39 6.46 -15.64
N GLY A 24 1.12 6.76 -14.37
CA GLY A 24 1.35 5.86 -13.26
C GLY A 24 0.64 4.54 -13.53
N ARG A 25 1.41 3.47 -13.78
CA ARG A 25 0.89 2.12 -13.95
C ARG A 25 0.40 1.64 -12.59
N TYR A 26 -0.91 1.72 -12.38
CA TYR A 26 -1.62 0.98 -11.33
C TYR A 26 -1.44 -0.51 -11.59
N ILE A 27 -0.59 -1.20 -10.82
CA ILE A 27 -0.50 -2.65 -10.86
C ILE A 27 -1.17 -3.21 -9.62
N SER A 28 -2.48 -3.44 -9.74
CA SER A 28 -3.22 -4.32 -8.84
C SER A 28 -2.69 -5.74 -9.02
N ARG A 29 -1.96 -6.27 -8.03
CA ARG A 29 -1.39 -7.62 -8.06
C ARG A 29 -2.17 -8.55 -7.14
N ARG A 30 -2.66 -9.65 -7.69
CA ARG A 30 -3.26 -10.75 -6.95
C ARG A 30 -2.35 -11.98 -7.08
N LEU A 31 -1.84 -12.51 -5.97
CA LEU A 31 -1.58 -13.94 -5.88
C LEU A 31 -2.96 -14.60 -5.76
N SER A 32 -3.23 -15.58 -6.63
CA SER A 32 -4.52 -16.14 -7.06
C SER A 32 -5.29 -15.29 -8.09
N ILE A 33 -5.59 -15.89 -9.24
CA ILE A 33 -6.27 -15.29 -10.40
C ILE A 33 -7.57 -14.59 -9.95
N PHE A 34 -7.67 -13.25 -10.07
CA PHE A 34 -8.96 -12.61 -10.35
C PHE A 34 -8.86 -11.80 -11.62
N LYS A 35 -9.72 -12.19 -12.55
CA LYS A 35 -10.13 -11.48 -13.75
C LYS A 35 -10.45 -10.02 -13.43
N ARG A 36 -9.92 -9.13 -14.26
CA ARG A 36 -10.31 -7.71 -14.38
C ARG A 36 -11.84 -7.59 -14.38
N ILE A 37 -12.39 -6.81 -13.44
CA ILE A 37 -13.82 -6.49 -13.42
C ILE A 37 -14.10 -5.54 -14.60
N SER A 38 -14.64 -6.10 -15.67
CA SER A 38 -15.44 -5.39 -16.67
C SER A 38 -16.69 -6.23 -16.90
N SER A 39 -17.81 -5.76 -16.35
CA SER A 39 -19.19 -6.00 -16.81
C SER A 39 -19.49 -7.36 -17.48
N SER A 40 -19.38 -8.47 -16.74
CA SER A 40 -20.15 -9.72 -16.98
C SER A 40 -19.71 -10.80 -15.99
N PHE A 41 -20.35 -10.84 -14.82
CA PHE A 41 -20.22 -11.96 -13.89
C PHE A 41 -21.61 -12.58 -13.72
N SER A 42 -21.87 -13.64 -14.49
CA SER A 42 -22.91 -14.60 -14.16
C SER A 42 -22.43 -15.43 -12.97
N LYS A 43 -23.36 -15.60 -12.01
CA LYS A 43 -23.32 -16.46 -10.82
C LYS A 43 -22.41 -17.70 -10.93
N THR A 44 -21.34 -17.72 -10.15
CA THR A 44 -20.82 -18.91 -9.43
C THR A 44 -19.77 -18.46 -8.40
N THR A 45 -20.21 -18.13 -7.18
CA THR A 45 -19.33 -17.89 -6.03
C THR A 45 -19.17 -19.20 -5.25
N SER A 46 -18.02 -19.87 -5.36
CA SER A 46 -17.63 -20.88 -4.38
C SER A 46 -17.02 -20.19 -3.16
N GLU A 47 -17.35 -20.66 -1.95
CA GLU A 47 -16.96 -20.15 -0.63
C GLU A 47 -15.44 -20.15 -0.32
N THR A 48 -14.56 -20.33 -1.32
CA THR A 48 -13.14 -20.67 -1.12
C THR A 48 -12.17 -19.50 -1.27
N ASP A 49 -12.64 -18.26 -1.43
CA ASP A 49 -11.76 -17.14 -1.85
C ASP A 49 -11.68 -15.92 -0.91
N SER A 50 -12.17 -16.05 0.32
CA SER A 50 -12.08 -15.01 1.35
C SER A 50 -10.75 -15.09 2.13
N PHE A 51 -10.30 -13.93 2.63
CA PHE A 51 -9.19 -13.86 3.57
C PHE A 51 -9.72 -14.09 4.98
N SER A 52 -9.10 -14.98 5.75
CA SER A 52 -9.49 -15.23 7.14
C SER A 52 -8.99 -14.15 8.09
N HIS A 53 -7.95 -13.42 7.70
CA HIS A 53 -7.40 -12.30 8.45
C HIS A 53 -7.01 -11.17 7.49
N ILE A 54 -7.31 -9.93 7.86
CA ILE A 54 -7.13 -8.75 7.04
C ILE A 54 -6.54 -7.64 7.90
N ILE A 55 -5.44 -7.05 7.45
CA ILE A 55 -4.79 -5.91 8.06
C ILE A 55 -4.86 -4.77 7.05
N ILE A 56 -5.47 -3.66 7.41
CA ILE A 56 -5.62 -2.47 6.55
C ILE A 56 -4.85 -1.32 7.19
N GLY A 57 -3.66 -1.04 6.65
CA GLY A 57 -2.93 0.20 6.89
C GLY A 57 -3.32 1.24 5.85
N SER A 58 -3.94 2.34 6.26
CA SER A 58 -4.30 3.43 5.35
C SER A 58 -3.93 4.77 5.99
N LEU A 59 -2.95 5.46 5.41
CA LEU A 59 -2.38 6.67 5.98
C LEU A 59 -2.67 7.87 5.08
N SER A 60 -3.33 8.89 5.63
CA SER A 60 -3.57 10.17 4.94
C SER A 60 -2.59 11.26 5.38
N TYR A 61 -1.86 11.03 6.48
CA TYR A 61 -0.93 11.97 7.09
C TYR A 61 -1.65 13.27 7.53
N ASP A 62 -2.90 13.12 7.98
CA ASP A 62 -3.69 14.24 8.50
C ASP A 62 -3.07 14.77 9.79
N GLY A 63 -2.62 16.02 9.77
CA GLY A 63 -2.07 16.70 10.94
C GLY A 63 -0.55 16.63 11.08
N THR A 64 0.18 15.94 10.19
CA THR A 64 1.63 16.13 10.08
C THR A 64 1.96 17.26 9.10
N THR A 65 3.03 17.99 9.41
CA THR A 65 3.62 19.02 8.53
C THR A 65 4.82 18.49 7.74
N ALA A 66 5.33 17.29 8.08
CA ALA A 66 6.54 16.74 7.51
C ALA A 66 6.32 16.02 6.17
N LEU A 67 5.07 15.65 5.85
CA LEU A 67 4.73 14.89 4.65
C LEU A 67 3.52 15.48 3.93
N PRO A 68 3.47 15.42 2.59
CA PRO A 68 2.27 15.77 1.83
C PRO A 68 1.08 14.89 2.24
N ARG A 69 -0.11 15.49 2.36
CA ARG A 69 -1.33 14.74 2.69
C ARG A 69 -1.78 13.89 1.52
N LEU A 70 -2.29 12.69 1.80
CA LEU A 70 -2.87 11.80 0.80
C LEU A 70 -4.39 11.74 0.98
N ARG A 71 -5.14 12.12 -0.05
CA ARG A 71 -6.61 12.04 -0.01
C ARG A 71 -7.14 10.69 -0.49
N GLY A 72 -6.44 10.05 -1.42
CA GLY A 72 -6.87 8.79 -2.04
C GLY A 72 -6.96 7.63 -1.05
N THR A 73 -6.03 7.57 -0.09
CA THR A 73 -5.96 6.48 0.89
C THR A 73 -7.23 6.36 1.74
N LYS A 74 -7.94 7.46 1.98
CA LYS A 74 -9.26 7.45 2.65
C LYS A 74 -10.30 6.67 1.85
N TYR A 75 -10.35 6.90 0.54
CA TYR A 75 -11.26 6.20 -0.35
C TYR A 75 -10.89 4.72 -0.45
N ASP A 76 -9.60 4.41 -0.55
CA ASP A 76 -9.13 3.03 -0.59
C ASP A 76 -9.47 2.28 0.71
N CYS A 77 -9.37 2.94 1.87
CA CYS A 77 -9.81 2.39 3.15
C CYS A 77 -11.28 1.96 3.10
N CYS A 78 -12.17 2.85 2.65
CA CYS A 78 -13.60 2.53 2.51
C CYS A 78 -13.86 1.39 1.53
N LEU A 79 -13.13 1.33 0.41
CA LEU A 79 -13.23 0.22 -0.54
C LEU A 79 -12.80 -1.12 0.09
N MET A 80 -11.73 -1.10 0.88
CA MET A 80 -11.23 -2.29 1.57
C MET A 80 -12.22 -2.76 2.64
N LEU A 81 -12.77 -1.85 3.46
CA LEU A 81 -13.80 -2.15 4.45
C LEU A 81 -15.07 -2.75 3.82
N LYS A 82 -15.54 -2.15 2.72
CA LYS A 82 -16.70 -2.66 1.98
C LYS A 82 -16.44 -4.04 1.39
N ARG A 83 -15.27 -4.24 0.79
CA ARG A 83 -14.88 -5.53 0.21
C ARG A 83 -14.68 -6.62 1.25
N SER A 84 -14.22 -6.27 2.45
CA SER A 84 -14.02 -7.22 3.54
C SER A 84 -15.31 -7.58 4.28
N GLY A 85 -16.44 -6.93 3.97
CA GLY A 85 -17.69 -7.12 4.72
C GLY A 85 -17.54 -6.64 6.17
N TYR A 86 -16.83 -5.53 6.37
CA TYR A 86 -16.63 -4.97 7.72
C TYR A 86 -17.98 -4.71 8.40
N LEU A 87 -18.04 -5.04 9.69
CA LEU A 87 -19.17 -4.81 10.59
C LEU A 87 -18.69 -4.04 11.82
N HIS A 88 -19.43 -3.01 12.22
CA HIS A 88 -19.07 -2.22 13.40
C HIS A 88 -19.13 -3.06 14.67
N GLY A 89 -18.06 -3.01 15.47
CA GLY A 89 -17.99 -3.73 16.74
C GLY A 89 -17.77 -5.23 16.61
N ASP A 90 -17.53 -5.75 15.39
CA ASP A 90 -17.15 -7.14 15.21
C ASP A 90 -15.74 -7.39 15.76
N THR A 91 -15.69 -8.09 16.90
CA THR A 91 -14.44 -8.53 17.54
C THR A 91 -14.03 -9.93 17.13
N SER A 92 -14.75 -10.58 16.20
CA SER A 92 -14.42 -11.93 15.71
C SER A 92 -13.04 -12.02 15.06
N GLY A 93 -12.37 -10.88 14.86
CA GLY A 93 -10.91 -10.80 14.79
C GLY A 93 -10.35 -10.92 13.38
N GLY A 94 -11.22 -10.91 12.37
CA GLY A 94 -10.81 -11.00 10.97
C GLY A 94 -10.22 -9.71 10.41
N ILE A 95 -10.51 -8.53 10.98
CA ILE A 95 -10.06 -7.24 10.42
C ILE A 95 -9.33 -6.42 11.48
N THR A 96 -8.12 -5.96 11.15
CA THR A 96 -7.31 -5.03 11.95
C THR A 96 -7.09 -3.74 11.16
N LEU A 97 -7.49 -2.60 11.73
CA LEU A 97 -7.40 -1.29 11.09
C LEU A 97 -6.27 -0.45 11.69
N LEU A 98 -5.48 0.16 10.81
CA LEU A 98 -4.33 1.00 11.13
C LEU A 98 -4.42 2.28 10.28
N ASN A 99 -5.36 3.15 10.63
CA ASN A 99 -5.66 4.43 9.95
C ASN A 99 -5.29 5.63 10.84
N ASP A 100 -4.69 6.68 10.28
CA ASP A 100 -4.32 7.90 11.01
C ASP A 100 -5.39 9.01 10.95
N PHE A 101 -6.51 8.76 10.26
CA PHE A 101 -7.67 9.65 10.15
C PHE A 101 -8.96 8.95 10.58
N PRO A 102 -9.98 9.67 11.08
CA PRO A 102 -11.30 9.08 11.31
C PRO A 102 -12.01 8.76 9.99
N VAL A 103 -12.77 7.66 9.94
CA VAL A 103 -13.51 7.21 8.75
C VAL A 103 -15.01 7.13 9.07
N SER A 104 -15.86 7.93 8.43
CA SER A 104 -17.31 7.67 8.46
C SER A 104 -17.59 6.52 7.51
N PHE A 105 -18.19 5.45 8.00
CA PHE A 105 -18.45 4.26 7.21
C PHE A 105 -19.80 3.64 7.60
N GLU A 106 -20.63 3.37 6.60
CA GLU A 106 -21.82 2.55 6.71
C GLU A 106 -21.43 1.09 6.50
N ASP A 107 -21.63 0.25 7.51
CA ASP A 107 -21.26 -1.16 7.45
C ASP A 107 -22.24 -2.01 6.64
N ALA A 108 -21.96 -3.31 6.50
CA ALA A 108 -22.82 -4.20 5.71
C ALA A 108 -24.24 -4.37 6.25
N ASN A 109 -24.54 -3.93 7.48
CA ASN A 109 -25.87 -3.91 8.08
C ASN A 109 -26.58 -2.56 7.93
N GLY A 110 -25.98 -1.59 7.23
CA GLY A 110 -26.53 -0.25 7.07
C GLY A 110 -26.30 0.65 8.29
N VAL A 111 -25.41 0.26 9.22
CA VAL A 111 -25.11 1.06 10.40
C VAL A 111 -23.98 2.04 10.08
N GLU A 112 -24.26 3.34 10.14
CA GLU A 112 -23.23 4.37 9.99
C GLU A 112 -22.58 4.70 11.34
N LYS A 113 -21.25 4.56 11.41
CA LYS A 113 -20.43 5.02 12.54
C LYS A 113 -19.09 5.54 12.07
N VAL A 114 -18.47 6.36 12.92
CA VAL A 114 -17.09 6.80 12.74
C VAL A 114 -16.14 5.74 13.30
N VAL A 115 -15.32 5.17 12.42
CA VAL A 115 -14.14 4.39 12.81
C VAL A 115 -13.07 5.37 13.30
N PRO A 116 -12.61 5.28 14.56
CA PRO A 116 -11.61 6.20 15.08
C PRO A 116 -10.25 5.99 14.41
N LYS A 117 -9.38 6.99 14.51
CA LYS A 117 -7.96 6.81 14.18
C LYS A 117 -7.31 5.80 15.13
N ALA A 118 -6.33 5.06 14.61
CA ALA A 118 -5.49 4.12 15.33
C ALA A 118 -4.07 4.69 15.52
N ASP A 119 -3.32 4.09 16.45
CA ASP A 119 -1.87 4.30 16.51
C ASP A 119 -1.21 3.62 15.31
N THR A 120 -0.50 4.40 14.52
CA THR A 120 0.17 3.98 13.29
C THR A 120 1.69 4.16 13.39
N SER A 121 2.24 4.18 14.61
CA SER A 121 3.68 4.08 14.86
C SER A 121 4.24 2.72 14.42
N PRO A 122 5.56 2.60 14.21
CA PRO A 122 6.16 1.32 13.81
C PRO A 122 5.88 0.20 14.81
N LYS A 123 5.85 0.51 16.12
CA LYS A 123 5.57 -0.46 17.18
C LYS A 123 4.12 -0.94 17.14
N ALA A 124 3.17 -0.04 16.90
CA ALA A 124 1.76 -0.40 16.79
C ALA A 124 1.50 -1.27 15.56
N ILE A 125 2.07 -0.90 14.41
CA ILE A 125 1.99 -1.69 13.17
C ILE A 125 2.60 -3.08 13.37
N GLU A 126 3.80 -3.16 13.95
CA GLU A 126 4.45 -4.44 14.28
C GLU A 126 3.56 -5.30 15.19
N SER A 127 3.03 -4.71 16.26
CA SER A 127 2.18 -5.42 17.22
C SER A 127 0.91 -5.95 16.54
N ALA A 128 0.26 -5.13 15.72
CA ALA A 128 -0.95 -5.48 14.98
C ALA A 128 -0.69 -6.64 13.99
N ILE A 129 0.39 -6.54 13.21
CA ILE A 129 0.78 -7.61 12.27
C ILE A 129 1.06 -8.90 13.04
N ARG A 130 1.93 -8.87 14.05
CA ARG A 130 2.30 -10.07 14.82
C ARG A 130 1.09 -10.71 15.49
N LYS A 131 0.21 -9.92 16.12
CA LYS A 131 -1.03 -10.44 16.74
C LYS A 131 -1.92 -11.13 15.71
N THR A 132 -2.04 -10.58 14.51
CA THR A 132 -2.85 -11.16 13.44
C THR A 132 -2.23 -12.44 12.91
N ILE A 133 -0.93 -12.44 12.63
CA ILE A 133 -0.20 -13.61 12.12
C ILE A 133 -0.18 -14.75 13.13
N LEU A 134 -0.04 -14.46 14.44
CA LEU A 134 -0.06 -15.49 15.49
C LEU A 134 -1.43 -16.17 15.65
N LYS A 135 -2.53 -15.49 15.30
CA LYS A 135 -3.87 -16.08 15.30
C LYS A 135 -4.13 -16.95 14.07
N ALA A 136 -3.40 -16.72 12.98
CA ALA A 136 -3.57 -17.46 11.74
C ALA A 136 -3.07 -18.90 11.89
N THR A 137 -3.97 -19.85 11.67
CA THR A 137 -3.70 -21.30 11.68
C THR A 137 -3.35 -21.81 10.29
N ALA A 138 -2.84 -23.04 10.18
CA ALA A 138 -2.56 -23.66 8.88
C ALA A 138 -3.78 -23.60 7.94
N GLY A 139 -3.57 -23.19 6.68
CA GLY A 139 -4.65 -22.95 5.72
C GLY A 139 -5.24 -21.54 5.77
N SER A 140 -4.91 -20.73 6.80
CA SER A 140 -5.33 -19.33 6.86
C SER A 140 -4.74 -18.51 5.70
N ARG A 141 -5.54 -17.55 5.24
CA ARG A 141 -5.17 -16.57 4.21
C ARG A 141 -5.19 -15.18 4.84
N VAL A 142 -4.03 -14.56 4.95
CA VAL A 142 -3.85 -13.23 5.53
C VAL A 142 -3.68 -12.21 4.42
N LEU A 143 -4.47 -11.14 4.44
CA LEU A 143 -4.29 -9.96 3.61
C LEU A 143 -3.62 -8.86 4.43
N PHE A 144 -2.55 -8.29 3.91
CA PHE A 144 -1.94 -7.06 4.40
C PHE A 144 -2.07 -6.00 3.30
N TYR A 145 -2.90 -4.99 3.51
CA TYR A 145 -3.00 -3.83 2.63
C TYR A 145 -2.29 -2.64 3.29
N PHE A 146 -1.48 -1.93 2.51
CA PHE A 146 -0.88 -0.66 2.91
C PHE A 146 -1.11 0.39 1.82
N GLY A 147 -1.84 1.46 2.17
CA GLY A 147 -1.97 2.68 1.36
C GLY A 147 -1.28 3.85 2.06
N GLY A 148 -0.31 4.49 1.40
CA GLY A 148 0.48 5.55 2.02
C GLY A 148 1.70 5.96 1.21
N HIS A 149 2.61 6.69 1.84
CA HIS A 149 3.89 7.05 1.25
C HIS A 149 4.87 5.87 1.28
N GLY A 150 5.58 5.70 0.18
CA GLY A 150 6.75 4.84 0.07
C GLY A 150 7.90 5.61 -0.55
N GLU A 151 9.11 5.31 -0.09
CA GLU A 151 10.33 5.99 -0.51
C GLU A 151 11.41 4.96 -0.85
N GLU A 152 12.32 5.37 -1.74
CA GLU A 152 13.57 4.67 -1.99
C GLU A 152 14.68 5.45 -1.29
N MET A 153 15.35 4.85 -0.30
CA MET A 153 16.40 5.55 0.44
C MET A 153 17.60 5.77 -0.49
N GLN A 154 18.00 7.02 -0.70
CA GLN A 154 19.15 7.33 -1.56
C GLN A 154 20.38 6.56 -1.11
N LYS A 155 21.07 5.91 -2.06
CA LYS A 155 22.41 5.36 -1.80
C LYS A 155 23.30 6.54 -1.44
N HIS A 156 23.93 6.51 -0.26
CA HIS A 156 25.07 7.40 -0.02
C HIS A 156 26.07 7.19 -1.15
N ARG A 157 26.57 8.29 -1.73
CA ARG A 157 27.46 8.32 -2.91
C ARG A 157 28.74 7.46 -2.79
N PHE A 158 29.02 6.90 -1.60
CA PHE A 158 30.17 6.04 -1.31
C PHE A 158 29.85 4.55 -1.18
N SER A 159 28.59 4.12 -1.30
CA SER A 159 28.21 2.70 -1.25
C SER A 159 28.06 2.09 -2.64
N LEU A 160 29.17 1.55 -3.16
CA LEU A 160 29.27 0.87 -4.46
C LEU A 160 28.60 -0.53 -4.53
N SER A 161 27.85 -0.97 -3.50
CA SER A 161 27.54 -2.41 -3.30
C SER A 161 26.05 -2.80 -3.26
N ALA A 162 25.12 -1.85 -3.31
CA ALA A 162 23.69 -2.18 -3.44
C ALA A 162 23.25 -1.79 -4.84
N GLU A 163 22.89 -2.74 -5.71
CA GLU A 163 22.34 -2.43 -7.04
C GLU A 163 20.97 -1.76 -6.94
N ASN A 164 20.21 -2.02 -5.85
CA ASN A 164 18.93 -1.38 -5.56
C ASN A 164 18.94 -0.72 -4.18
N PRO A 165 18.59 0.57 -4.06
CA PRO A 165 18.45 1.23 -2.77
C PRO A 165 17.32 0.59 -1.92
N PRO A 166 17.42 0.61 -0.58
CA PRO A 166 16.40 0.00 0.25
C PRO A 166 15.09 0.80 0.17
N GLN A 167 14.00 0.08 -0.13
CA GLN A 167 12.64 0.63 -0.17
C GLN A 167 12.02 0.60 1.23
N VAL A 168 11.32 1.68 1.58
CA VAL A 168 10.68 1.89 2.89
C VAL A 168 9.24 2.36 2.71
N ILE A 169 8.38 2.03 3.68
CA ILE A 169 7.12 2.73 3.87
C ILE A 169 7.30 3.81 4.93
N ILE A 170 6.50 4.88 4.83
CA ILE A 170 6.46 5.93 5.85
C ILE A 170 5.21 5.72 6.70
N VAL A 171 5.37 5.58 8.01
CA VAL A 171 4.23 5.32 8.91
C VAL A 171 3.69 6.63 9.50
N GLY A 172 2.59 6.60 10.26
CA GLY A 172 1.83 7.83 10.56
C GLY A 172 2.58 8.86 11.39
N ASN A 173 3.61 8.46 12.16
CA ASN A 173 4.50 9.39 12.87
C ASN A 173 5.68 9.89 12.01
N GLY A 174 5.72 9.58 10.71
CA GLY A 174 6.78 9.97 9.78
C GLY A 174 8.01 9.06 9.79
N GLU A 175 8.05 8.03 10.63
CA GLU A 175 9.18 7.10 10.65
C GLU A 175 9.18 6.16 9.44
N ARG A 176 10.40 5.76 9.05
CA ARG A 176 10.64 4.82 7.95
C ARG A 176 10.66 3.40 8.46
N VAL A 177 9.87 2.53 7.83
CA VAL A 177 9.94 1.08 8.04
C VAL A 177 10.50 0.43 6.79
N SER A 178 11.67 -0.20 6.92
CA SER A 178 12.25 -0.95 5.81
C SER A 178 11.41 -2.16 5.45
N GLY A 179 11.36 -2.48 4.17
CA GLY A 179 10.62 -3.63 3.72
C GLY A 179 11.19 -4.98 4.20
N SER A 180 12.48 -5.04 4.59
CA SER A 180 13.05 -6.20 5.29
C SER A 180 12.48 -6.37 6.70
N LYS A 181 12.24 -5.27 7.42
CA LYS A 181 11.59 -5.28 8.73
C LYS A 181 10.11 -5.63 8.61
N LEU A 182 9.43 -5.06 7.62
CA LEU A 182 8.04 -5.39 7.34
C LEU A 182 7.87 -6.86 6.95
N ARG A 183 8.76 -7.39 6.11
CA ARG A 183 8.80 -8.83 5.79
C ARG A 183 9.00 -9.66 7.03
N SER A 184 9.94 -9.33 7.91
CA SER A 184 10.13 -10.11 9.13
C SER A 184 8.87 -10.12 9.98
N TRP A 185 8.16 -9.00 10.13
CA TRP A 185 6.88 -8.98 10.85
C TRP A 185 5.82 -9.89 10.24
N LEU A 186 5.74 -9.96 8.91
CA LEU A 186 4.73 -10.75 8.20
C LEU A 186 5.03 -12.27 8.20
N ILE A 187 6.30 -12.67 8.33
CA ILE A 187 6.70 -14.08 8.27
C ILE A 187 7.11 -14.67 9.61
N THR A 188 7.61 -13.85 10.54
CA THR A 188 8.08 -14.31 11.84
C THR A 188 6.88 -14.70 12.71
N GLY A 189 6.83 -15.98 13.09
CA GLY A 189 5.75 -16.53 13.90
C GLY A 189 4.54 -17.01 13.10
N ALA A 190 4.59 -16.96 11.75
CA ALA A 190 3.55 -17.56 10.93
C ALA A 190 3.62 -19.09 11.04
N ASN A 191 2.47 -19.72 11.31
CA ASN A 191 2.36 -21.18 11.27
C ASN A 191 2.67 -21.69 9.84
N PRO A 192 3.40 -22.81 9.69
CA PRO A 192 3.54 -23.46 8.40
C PRO A 192 2.17 -23.64 7.72
N GLY A 193 2.07 -23.28 6.44
CA GLY A 193 0.82 -23.35 5.67
C GLY A 193 -0.08 -22.11 5.77
N VAL A 194 0.31 -21.06 6.48
CA VAL A 194 -0.32 -19.74 6.38
C VAL A 194 0.16 -19.04 5.09
N SER A 195 -0.78 -18.49 4.33
CA SER A 195 -0.48 -17.69 3.14
C SER A 195 -0.69 -16.19 3.44
N VAL A 196 0.29 -15.36 3.06
CA VAL A 196 0.21 -13.91 3.22
C VAL A 196 0.19 -13.24 1.85
N THR A 197 -0.83 -12.44 1.59
CA THR A 197 -0.92 -11.56 0.43
C THR A 197 -0.69 -10.13 0.90
N ALA A 198 0.34 -9.48 0.39
CA ALA A 198 0.64 -8.08 0.70
C ALA A 198 0.36 -7.20 -0.53
N VAL A 199 -0.43 -6.15 -0.35
CA VAL A 199 -0.79 -5.16 -1.37
C VAL A 199 -0.29 -3.79 -0.91
N PHE A 200 0.53 -3.15 -1.74
CA PHE A 200 1.07 -1.83 -1.48
C PHE A 200 0.52 -0.84 -2.50
N ASP A 201 -0.31 0.09 -2.04
CA ASP A 201 -0.68 1.30 -2.76
C ASP A 201 0.21 2.44 -2.27
N ALA A 202 1.48 2.36 -2.68
CA ALA A 202 2.53 3.29 -2.30
C ALA A 202 3.58 3.36 -3.41
N CYS A 203 4.17 4.53 -3.62
CA CYS A 203 5.31 4.69 -4.53
C CYS A 203 6.52 3.85 -4.08
N SER A 204 7.40 3.52 -5.02
CA SER A 204 8.66 2.81 -4.74
C SER A 204 8.51 1.51 -3.93
N SER A 205 7.46 0.75 -4.18
CA SER A 205 7.11 -0.46 -3.42
C SER A 205 7.31 -1.79 -4.19
N ALA A 206 7.74 -1.73 -5.45
CA ALA A 206 7.77 -2.86 -6.38
C ALA A 206 8.62 -4.06 -5.91
N GLY A 207 9.58 -3.85 -5.01
CA GLY A 207 10.44 -4.87 -4.42
C GLY A 207 10.54 -4.78 -2.90
N ILE A 208 9.59 -4.10 -2.24
CA ILE A 208 9.77 -3.66 -0.86
C ILE A 208 10.05 -4.82 0.10
N LEU A 209 9.34 -5.94 -0.05
CA LEU A 209 9.53 -7.12 0.79
C LEU A 209 10.80 -7.92 0.46
N GLY A 210 11.57 -7.57 -0.58
CA GLY A 210 12.79 -8.29 -0.97
C GLY A 210 12.54 -9.77 -1.22
N LEU A 211 11.43 -10.10 -1.89
CA LEU A 211 11.10 -11.47 -2.25
C LEU A 211 12.04 -11.98 -3.34
N SER A 212 12.29 -13.29 -3.34
CA SER A 212 13.28 -13.94 -4.21
C SER A 212 12.87 -14.03 -5.68
N TYR A 213 11.57 -13.91 -5.94
CA TYR A 213 10.98 -14.04 -7.25
C TYR A 213 10.08 -12.83 -7.51
N GLN A 214 10.25 -12.24 -8.68
CA GLN A 214 9.40 -11.19 -9.20
C GLN A 214 8.77 -11.68 -10.49
N TYR A 215 7.48 -11.38 -10.63
CA TYR A 215 6.69 -11.74 -11.80
C TYR A 215 6.16 -10.45 -12.40
N GLU A 216 6.42 -10.24 -13.69
CA GLU A 216 5.90 -9.10 -14.45
C GLU A 216 5.08 -9.60 -15.63
N TYR A 217 3.87 -9.05 -15.78
CA TYR A 217 3.07 -9.30 -16.96
C TYR A 217 3.43 -8.30 -18.05
N CYS A 218 3.90 -8.79 -19.19
CA CYS A 218 4.20 -7.99 -20.37
C CYS A 218 3.34 -8.46 -21.56
N SER A 219 3.39 -7.74 -22.68
CA SER A 219 2.65 -8.10 -23.91
C SER A 219 3.00 -9.49 -24.45
N LYS A 220 4.17 -10.05 -24.07
CA LYS A 220 4.66 -11.37 -24.47
C LYS A 220 4.35 -12.48 -23.46
N GLY A 221 3.62 -12.18 -22.37
CA GLY A 221 3.31 -13.13 -21.30
C GLY A 221 3.94 -12.75 -19.95
N ILE A 222 4.08 -13.73 -19.06
CA ILE A 222 4.65 -13.53 -17.72
C ILE A 222 6.18 -13.70 -17.80
N GLN A 223 6.91 -12.65 -17.45
CA GLN A 223 8.35 -12.70 -17.23
C GLN A 223 8.62 -12.98 -15.74
N ILE A 224 9.61 -13.84 -15.48
CA ILE A 224 10.03 -14.21 -14.13
C ILE A 224 11.46 -13.75 -13.94
N GLU A 225 11.68 -12.86 -12.99
CA GLU A 225 13.01 -12.43 -12.58
C GLU A 225 13.33 -13.00 -11.21
N LYS A 226 14.46 -13.71 -11.10
CA LYS A 226 14.95 -14.22 -9.82
C LYS A 226 15.89 -13.19 -9.22
N SER A 227 15.48 -12.56 -8.12
CA SER A 227 16.35 -11.64 -7.40
C SER A 227 17.39 -12.44 -6.61
N PRO A 228 18.68 -12.04 -6.64
CA PRO A 228 19.70 -12.69 -5.83
C PRO A 228 19.35 -12.56 -4.35
N ILE A 229 19.10 -13.68 -3.68
CA ILE A 229 18.87 -13.71 -2.24
C ILE A 229 20.21 -13.45 -1.58
N LYS A 230 20.44 -12.22 -1.10
CA LYS A 230 21.54 -11.95 -0.17
C LYS A 230 21.21 -12.68 1.15
N ARG A 231 21.76 -13.89 1.33
CA ARG A 231 21.74 -14.57 2.62
C ARG A 231 22.49 -13.66 3.60
N ARG A 232 21.80 -13.18 4.65
CA ARG A 232 22.48 -12.57 5.79
C ARG A 232 23.27 -13.69 6.47
N GLN A 233 24.61 -13.62 6.37
CA GLN A 233 25.51 -14.31 7.29
C GLN A 233 25.45 -13.62 8.65
#